data_AF-A0A7V8E3I4-F1
#
_entry.id   AF-A0A7V8E3I4-F1
#
_cell.length_a   1.000
_cell.length_b   1.000
_cell.length_c   1.000
_cell.angle_alpha   90.00
_cell.angle_beta   90.00
_cell.angle_gamma   90.00
#
_symmetry.space_group_name_H-M   'P 1'
#
loop_
_entity.id
_entity.type
_entity.pdbx_description
1 polymer ?
#
loop_
_entity_poly.entity_id
_entity_poly.type
_entity_poly.pdbx_seq_one_letter_code
_entity_poly.pdbx_strand_id
1 'polypeptide(L)'
;MSLPQLRNGLVTRAWRVGPAVCALVGDCRSVQAAEYAHVMFAAVPPEPKARVGVVAEVNPLASFGVSGGSHYLGVFDHKGHRNVDASDDLSDAKVFAKRALEVVAESLGIRERAEELEPSSVTLSLGTYSEPPALTTGALTLLGRSGGARTASAAPAPLEISPPMASIAPPGPEAAAAENPERLFQSVATLLVLDGHLAQSERDHLGVLGRRLGLSASKADRLTQQVIAGKKSIQLPGPPEARWRLFEELVTAAAADGEIHPTELKALGAVAGKLGLEPHELQSRLTAALGRIVRRNSP
;
A
#
# COMPACT_ATOMS: atom_id res chain seq x y z
N MET A 1 -17.63 2.91 -5.21
CA MET A 1 -16.30 2.82 -5.82
C MET A 1 -15.60 4.15 -5.59
N SER A 2 -14.43 4.14 -4.94
CA SER A 2 -13.63 5.35 -4.75
C SER A 2 -12.58 5.42 -5.83
N LEU A 3 -12.73 6.37 -6.76
CA LEU A 3 -11.62 6.81 -7.61
C LEU A 3 -10.59 7.55 -6.75
N PRO A 4 -9.35 7.73 -7.25
CA PRO A 4 -8.35 8.60 -6.61
C PRO A 4 -8.96 9.97 -6.32
N GLN A 5 -8.84 10.40 -5.07
CA GLN A 5 -9.28 11.73 -4.65
C GLN A 5 -8.07 12.67 -4.64
N LEU A 6 -8.19 13.77 -5.37
CA LEU A 6 -7.12 14.76 -5.51
C LEU A 6 -7.53 16.05 -4.82
N ARG A 7 -6.61 16.67 -4.09
CA ARG A 7 -6.77 18.02 -3.52
C ARG A 7 -6.71 19.08 -4.61
N ASN A 8 -5.84 18.86 -5.58
CA ASN A 8 -5.62 19.72 -6.74
C ASN A 8 -5.17 18.87 -7.95
N GLY A 9 -5.19 19.47 -9.12
CA GLY A 9 -4.69 18.87 -10.34
C GLY A 9 -5.11 19.68 -11.56
N LEU A 10 -4.28 19.66 -12.61
CA LEU A 10 -4.56 20.32 -13.87
C LEU A 10 -4.62 19.27 -14.98
N VAL A 11 -5.65 19.32 -15.84
CA VAL A 11 -5.68 18.51 -17.05
C VAL A 11 -4.61 19.03 -18.00
N THR A 12 -3.54 18.26 -18.19
CA THR A 12 -2.40 18.64 -19.02
C THR A 12 -2.54 18.10 -20.44
N ARG A 13 -3.16 16.93 -20.61
CA ARG A 13 -3.40 16.26 -21.89
C ARG A 13 -4.71 15.50 -21.86
N ALA A 14 -5.30 15.30 -23.03
CA ALA A 14 -6.52 14.52 -23.17
C ALA A 14 -6.53 13.68 -24.44
N TRP A 15 -7.29 12.58 -24.42
CA TRP A 15 -7.46 11.69 -25.55
C TRP A 15 -8.89 11.19 -25.65
N ARG A 16 -9.28 10.83 -26.87
CA ARG A 16 -10.42 9.97 -27.15
C ARG A 16 -9.92 8.56 -27.42
N VAL A 17 -10.52 7.56 -26.78
CA VAL A 17 -10.25 6.14 -27.01
C VAL A 17 -11.59 5.46 -27.24
N GLY A 18 -11.95 5.22 -28.50
CA GLY A 18 -13.31 4.80 -28.84
C GLY A 18 -14.37 5.78 -28.29
N PRO A 19 -15.38 5.32 -27.53
CA PRO A 19 -16.34 6.21 -26.91
C PRO A 19 -15.81 6.92 -25.66
N ALA A 20 -14.67 6.51 -25.09
CA ALA A 20 -14.15 7.08 -23.85
C ALA A 20 -13.37 8.38 -24.09
N VAL A 21 -13.47 9.30 -23.13
CA VAL A 21 -12.63 10.48 -23.02
C VAL A 21 -11.71 10.30 -21.82
N CYS A 22 -10.41 10.39 -22.05
CA CYS A 22 -9.36 10.23 -21.07
C CYS A 22 -8.67 11.58 -20.82
N ALA A 23 -8.48 11.96 -19.56
CA ALA A 23 -7.74 13.17 -19.19
C ALA A 23 -6.57 12.79 -18.28
N LEU A 24 -5.36 13.18 -18.66
CA LEU A 24 -4.19 13.14 -17.80
C LEU A 24 -4.16 14.39 -16.94
N VAL A 25 -4.05 14.18 -15.64
CA VAL A 25 -3.95 15.21 -14.62
C VAL A 25 -2.51 15.25 -14.13
N GLY A 26 -1.86 16.39 -14.33
CA GLY A 26 -0.55 16.73 -13.77
C GLY A 26 -0.67 17.64 -12.54
N ASP A 27 0.47 17.91 -11.90
CA ASP A 27 0.58 18.78 -10.70
C ASP A 27 -0.44 18.47 -9.61
N CYS A 28 -0.71 17.18 -9.42
CA CYS A 28 -1.75 16.70 -8.51
C CYS A 28 -1.20 16.31 -7.14
N ARG A 29 -2.06 16.40 -6.13
CA ARG A 29 -1.80 15.90 -4.78
C ARG A 29 -2.97 15.06 -4.32
N SER A 30 -2.69 13.88 -3.81
CA SER A 30 -3.70 13.00 -3.24
C SER A 30 -4.29 13.59 -1.96
N VAL A 31 -5.56 13.28 -1.70
CA VAL A 31 -6.19 13.46 -0.38
C VAL A 31 -5.79 12.32 0.57
N GLN A 32 -5.41 11.17 0.00
CA GLN A 32 -5.06 9.96 0.74
C GLN A 32 -3.55 9.92 1.06
N ALA A 33 -3.12 8.88 1.77
CA ALA A 33 -1.70 8.70 2.14
C ALA A 33 -0.80 8.35 0.94
N ALA A 34 -1.37 7.86 -0.17
CA ALA A 34 -0.62 7.54 -1.38
C ALA A 34 -0.24 8.81 -2.15
N GLU A 35 1.00 8.89 -2.62
CA GLU A 35 1.45 9.95 -3.52
C GLU A 35 1.33 9.51 -4.98
N TYR A 36 0.87 10.40 -5.85
CA TYR A 36 0.72 10.12 -7.28
C TYR A 36 1.61 11.05 -8.09
N ALA A 37 2.48 10.48 -8.93
CA ALA A 37 3.23 11.25 -9.91
C ALA A 37 2.31 11.72 -11.05
N HIS A 38 1.44 10.82 -11.51
CA HIS A 38 0.50 11.06 -12.61
C HIS A 38 -0.83 10.37 -12.34
N VAL A 39 -1.92 10.97 -12.81
CA VAL A 39 -3.26 10.37 -12.71
C VAL A 39 -3.99 10.54 -14.03
N MET A 40 -4.59 9.48 -14.55
CA MET A 40 -5.47 9.52 -15.71
C MET A 40 -6.88 9.10 -15.30
N PHE A 41 -7.88 9.91 -15.66
CA PHE A 41 -9.29 9.56 -15.50
C PHE A 41 -9.92 9.30 -16.86
N ALA A 42 -10.80 8.32 -16.95
CA ALA A 42 -11.59 8.03 -18.14
C ALA A 42 -13.09 8.05 -17.82
N ALA A 43 -13.86 8.74 -18.66
CA ALA A 43 -15.32 8.73 -18.63
C ALA A 43 -15.88 8.32 -20.00
N VAL A 44 -17.12 7.83 -20.01
CA VAL A 44 -17.84 7.45 -21.23
C VAL A 44 -19.04 8.38 -21.38
N PRO A 45 -19.02 9.34 -22.32
CA PRO A 45 -20.14 10.22 -22.60
C PRO A 45 -21.44 9.44 -22.91
N PRO A 46 -22.61 10.05 -22.68
CA PRO A 46 -22.82 11.44 -22.27
C PRO A 46 -22.56 11.69 -20.77
N GLU A 47 -22.21 10.65 -20.01
CA GLU A 47 -22.00 10.76 -18.57
C GLU A 47 -20.58 11.31 -18.29
N PRO A 48 -20.43 12.54 -17.75
CA PRO A 48 -19.11 13.15 -17.53
C PRO A 48 -18.38 12.56 -16.31
N LYS A 49 -18.99 11.57 -15.64
CA LYS A 49 -18.47 10.95 -14.44
C LYS A 49 -17.40 9.92 -14.82
N ALA A 50 -16.20 10.09 -14.26
CA ALA A 50 -15.13 9.12 -14.45
C ALA A 50 -15.56 7.73 -13.96
N ARG A 51 -15.21 6.70 -14.75
CA ARG A 51 -15.49 5.28 -14.48
C ARG A 51 -14.22 4.49 -14.18
N VAL A 52 -13.08 4.95 -14.70
CA VAL A 52 -11.76 4.35 -14.49
C VAL A 52 -10.79 5.46 -14.09
N GLY A 53 -9.98 5.18 -13.08
CA GLY A 53 -8.79 5.96 -12.73
C GLY A 53 -7.55 5.08 -12.87
N VAL A 54 -6.50 5.60 -13.48
CA VAL A 54 -5.18 4.97 -13.55
C VAL A 54 -4.18 5.92 -12.90
N VAL A 55 -3.28 5.41 -12.06
CA VAL A 55 -2.30 6.22 -11.34
C VAL A 55 -0.90 5.67 -11.52
N ALA A 56 0.09 6.56 -11.57
CA ALA A 56 1.48 6.24 -11.24
C ALA A 56 1.66 6.54 -9.75
N GLU A 57 1.40 5.56 -8.90
CA GLU A 57 1.56 5.69 -7.46
C GLU A 57 3.04 5.58 -7.09
N VAL A 58 3.57 6.58 -6.40
CA VAL A 58 4.95 6.58 -5.92
C VAL A 58 5.12 5.41 -4.98
N ASN A 59 6.08 4.56 -5.29
CA ASN A 59 6.34 3.37 -4.52
C ASN A 59 7.35 3.69 -3.41
N PRO A 60 6.91 3.74 -2.13
CA PRO A 60 7.83 4.01 -1.02
C PRO A 60 8.87 2.90 -0.87
N LEU A 61 8.61 1.69 -1.41
CA LEU A 61 9.52 0.56 -1.32
C LEU A 61 10.70 0.62 -2.31
N ALA A 62 10.71 1.56 -3.23
CA ALA A 62 11.71 1.61 -4.29
C ALA A 62 13.10 2.03 -3.81
N SER A 63 13.18 2.95 -2.84
CA SER A 63 14.44 3.32 -2.17
C SER A 63 15.11 2.12 -1.49
N PHE A 64 14.37 1.03 -1.31
CA PHE A 64 14.83 -0.17 -0.64
C PHE A 64 15.25 -1.29 -1.62
N GLY A 65 15.06 -1.09 -2.93
CA GLY A 65 15.46 -2.05 -3.96
C GLY A 65 14.70 -3.39 -3.91
N VAL A 66 13.54 -3.41 -3.26
CA VAL A 66 12.69 -4.62 -3.10
C VAL A 66 11.58 -4.66 -4.15
N SER A 67 11.32 -3.56 -4.85
CA SER A 67 10.25 -3.44 -5.82
C SER A 67 10.72 -3.50 -7.27
N GLY A 68 9.83 -3.89 -8.18
CA GLY A 68 10.04 -3.83 -9.62
C GLY A 68 10.11 -2.40 -10.22
N GLY A 69 10.26 -1.36 -9.38
CA GLY A 69 10.35 0.04 -9.82
C GLY A 69 9.88 1.05 -8.75
N SER A 70 10.12 2.33 -9.04
CA SER A 70 9.79 3.52 -8.24
C SER A 70 8.33 3.92 -8.27
N HIS A 71 7.55 3.34 -9.17
CA HIS A 71 6.12 3.62 -9.26
C HIS A 71 5.35 2.33 -9.53
N TYR A 72 4.15 2.24 -8.95
CA TYR A 72 3.15 1.25 -9.30
C TYR A 72 2.16 1.83 -10.32
N LEU A 73 1.76 1.02 -11.30
CA LEU A 73 0.63 1.33 -12.17
C LEU A 73 -0.66 0.85 -11.50
N GLY A 74 -1.29 1.74 -10.73
CA GLY A 74 -2.54 1.45 -10.02
C GLY A 74 -3.76 1.69 -10.88
N VAL A 75 -4.77 0.81 -10.79
CA VAL A 75 -6.04 0.89 -11.53
C VAL A 75 -7.21 0.87 -10.56
N PHE A 76 -8.08 1.85 -10.70
CA PHE A 76 -9.32 2.04 -9.95
C PHE A 76 -10.50 1.89 -10.91
N ASP A 77 -11.21 0.78 -10.82
CA ASP A 77 -12.41 0.53 -11.61
C ASP A 77 -13.50 -0.16 -10.75
N HIS A 78 -14.52 -0.73 -11.39
CA HIS A 78 -15.63 -1.39 -10.70
C HIS A 78 -15.23 -2.59 -9.85
N LYS A 79 -14.02 -3.13 -10.05
CA LYS A 79 -13.45 -4.22 -9.26
C LYS A 79 -12.65 -3.74 -8.05
N GLY A 80 -12.44 -2.43 -7.90
CA GLY A 80 -11.66 -1.82 -6.82
C GLY A 80 -10.29 -1.31 -7.28
N HIS A 81 -9.36 -1.19 -6.33
CA HIS A 81 -7.98 -0.78 -6.58
C HIS A 81 -7.08 -2.02 -6.76
N ARG A 82 -6.24 -2.02 -7.80
CA ARG A 82 -5.21 -3.04 -8.01
C ARG A 82 -3.97 -2.44 -8.68
N ASN A 83 -2.79 -2.95 -8.35
CA ASN A 83 -1.56 -2.64 -9.08
C ASN A 83 -1.40 -3.66 -10.22
N VAL A 84 -1.27 -3.19 -11.46
CA VAL A 84 -1.13 -4.08 -12.63
C VAL A 84 0.29 -4.12 -13.18
N ASP A 85 1.15 -3.21 -12.77
CA ASP A 85 2.55 -3.13 -13.19
C ASP A 85 3.39 -2.31 -12.17
N ALA A 86 4.71 -2.38 -12.27
CA ALA A 86 5.65 -1.53 -11.55
C ALA A 86 6.87 -1.23 -12.44
N SER A 87 7.29 0.04 -12.51
CA SER A 87 8.47 0.44 -13.29
C SER A 87 8.97 1.82 -12.87
N ASP A 88 10.25 2.08 -13.08
CA ASP A 88 10.84 3.41 -12.92
C ASP A 88 10.40 4.40 -14.01
N ASP A 89 10.13 3.88 -15.22
CA ASP A 89 9.76 4.69 -16.38
C ASP A 89 8.36 5.31 -16.23
N LEU A 90 7.53 4.79 -15.32
CA LEU A 90 6.20 5.35 -15.01
C LEU A 90 6.28 6.74 -14.35
N SER A 91 7.48 7.18 -13.92
CA SER A 91 7.73 8.56 -13.52
C SER A 91 7.67 9.54 -14.70
N ASP A 92 7.89 9.07 -15.94
CA ASP A 92 7.74 9.87 -17.15
C ASP A 92 6.28 9.95 -17.59
N ALA A 93 5.78 11.18 -17.78
CA ALA A 93 4.38 11.42 -18.12
C ALA A 93 3.95 10.79 -19.45
N LYS A 94 4.85 10.70 -20.45
CA LYS A 94 4.54 10.13 -21.77
C LYS A 94 4.48 8.60 -21.69
N VAL A 95 5.42 7.98 -20.99
CA VAL A 95 5.41 6.52 -20.76
C VAL A 95 4.17 6.13 -19.96
N PHE A 96 3.89 6.84 -18.87
CA PHE A 96 2.68 6.65 -18.08
C PHE A 96 1.41 6.79 -18.94
N ALA A 97 1.27 7.90 -19.69
CA ALA A 97 0.07 8.14 -20.49
C ALA A 97 -0.18 7.02 -21.50
N LYS A 98 0.88 6.53 -22.17
CA LYS A 98 0.77 5.40 -23.09
C LYS A 98 0.24 4.14 -22.39
N ARG A 99 0.84 3.74 -21.26
CA ARG A 99 0.37 2.55 -20.52
C ARG A 99 -1.02 2.74 -19.95
N ALA A 100 -1.34 3.92 -19.44
CA ALA A 100 -2.65 4.22 -18.88
C ALA A 100 -3.76 4.12 -19.93
N LEU A 101 -3.53 4.60 -21.16
CA LEU A 101 -4.49 4.46 -22.26
C LEU A 101 -4.75 3.00 -22.63
N GLU A 102 -3.71 2.17 -22.66
CA GLU A 102 -3.83 0.72 -22.89
C GLU A 102 -4.65 0.05 -21.77
N VAL A 103 -4.40 0.39 -20.51
CA VAL A 103 -5.18 -0.10 -19.35
C VAL A 103 -6.64 0.35 -19.42
N VAL A 104 -6.91 1.61 -19.79
CA VAL A 104 -8.27 2.11 -19.94
C VAL A 104 -9.01 1.38 -21.06
N ALA A 105 -8.36 1.20 -22.21
CA ALA A 105 -8.92 0.48 -23.34
C ALA A 105 -9.28 -0.96 -22.95
N GLU A 106 -8.37 -1.66 -22.26
CA GLU A 106 -8.61 -3.01 -21.74
C GLU A 106 -9.77 -3.05 -20.72
N SER A 107 -9.77 -2.15 -19.73
CA SER A 107 -10.79 -2.08 -18.67
C SER A 107 -12.19 -1.82 -19.23
N LEU A 108 -12.28 -1.05 -20.34
CA LEU A 108 -13.54 -0.69 -21.00
C LEU A 108 -13.88 -1.58 -22.21
N GLY A 109 -13.02 -2.53 -22.60
CA GLY A 109 -13.23 -3.40 -23.76
C GLY A 109 -13.16 -2.67 -25.12
N ILE A 110 -12.36 -1.62 -25.22
CA ILE A 110 -12.19 -0.75 -26.40
C ILE A 110 -10.98 -1.23 -27.21
N ARG A 111 -11.07 -1.23 -28.54
CA ARG A 111 -9.97 -1.67 -29.45
C ARG A 111 -9.41 -0.57 -30.31
N GLU A 112 -10.11 0.56 -30.36
CA GLU A 112 -9.79 1.74 -31.11
C GLU A 112 -8.53 2.40 -30.56
N ARG A 113 -7.77 3.05 -31.45
CA ARG A 113 -6.57 3.78 -31.07
C ARG A 113 -6.94 5.09 -30.37
N ALA A 114 -6.03 5.56 -29.52
CA ALA A 114 -6.16 6.86 -28.89
C ALA A 114 -5.93 7.98 -29.91
N GLU A 115 -6.80 8.97 -29.90
CA GLU A 115 -6.67 10.23 -30.63
C GLU A 115 -6.50 11.36 -29.63
N GLU A 116 -5.45 12.18 -29.77
CA GLU A 116 -5.22 13.30 -28.86
C GLU A 116 -6.27 14.39 -29.06
N LEU A 117 -6.70 15.00 -27.96
CA LEU A 117 -7.68 16.08 -27.90
C LEU A 117 -7.03 17.33 -27.29
N GLU A 118 -7.60 18.49 -27.62
CA GLU A 118 -7.28 19.72 -26.90
C GLU A 118 -7.74 19.61 -25.44
N PRO A 119 -6.88 19.80 -24.43
CA PRO A 119 -7.23 19.67 -23.02
C PRO A 119 -8.44 20.51 -22.60
N SER A 120 -8.55 21.73 -23.15
CA SER A 120 -9.66 22.66 -22.88
C SER A 120 -11.02 22.19 -23.42
N SER A 121 -11.05 21.20 -24.30
CA SER A 121 -12.28 20.61 -24.84
C SER A 121 -12.89 19.54 -23.93
N VAL A 122 -12.18 19.12 -22.89
CA VAL A 122 -12.59 18.01 -22.02
C VAL A 122 -13.06 18.54 -20.68
N THR A 123 -14.29 18.17 -20.31
CA THR A 123 -14.85 18.38 -18.98
C THR A 123 -15.12 17.03 -18.34
N LEU A 124 -14.38 16.72 -17.27
CA LEU A 124 -14.61 15.52 -16.45
C LEU A 124 -15.07 15.95 -15.07
N SER A 125 -16.16 15.33 -14.60
CA SER A 125 -16.59 15.46 -13.21
C SER A 125 -15.82 14.47 -12.36
N LEU A 126 -14.72 14.93 -11.78
CA LEU A 126 -14.07 14.27 -10.66
C LEU A 126 -14.91 14.58 -9.43
N GLY A 127 -15.47 13.57 -8.76
CA GLY A 127 -16.34 13.80 -7.61
C GLY A 127 -15.66 14.76 -6.63
N THR A 128 -16.34 15.84 -6.25
CA THR A 128 -15.75 16.87 -5.38
C THR A 128 -15.48 16.28 -4.01
N TYR A 129 -14.22 16.26 -3.61
CA TYR A 129 -13.88 16.17 -2.20
C TYR A 129 -14.13 17.55 -1.59
N SER A 130 -15.21 17.68 -0.83
CA SER A 130 -15.35 18.84 0.04
C SER A 130 -14.45 18.57 1.25
N GLU A 131 -13.36 19.32 1.39
CA GLU A 131 -12.64 19.33 2.67
C GLU A 131 -13.68 19.57 3.78
N PRO A 132 -13.70 18.77 4.87
CA PRO A 132 -14.50 19.13 6.02
C PRO A 132 -14.07 20.55 6.41
N PRO A 133 -15.02 21.48 6.62
CA PRO A 133 -14.66 22.86 6.90
C PRO A 133 -13.68 22.86 8.06
N ALA A 134 -12.47 23.38 7.83
CA ALA A 134 -11.59 23.75 8.92
C ALA A 134 -12.44 24.63 9.86
N LEU A 135 -12.43 24.34 11.16
CA LEU A 135 -13.11 25.16 12.17
C LEU A 135 -12.54 26.58 12.08
N THR A 136 -13.18 27.39 11.25
CA THR A 136 -12.82 28.77 10.96
C THR A 136 -14.11 29.55 11.06
N THR A 137 -14.17 30.37 12.09
CA THR A 137 -15.27 31.27 12.40
C THR A 137 -15.45 32.29 11.26
N GLY A 138 -16.59 32.29 10.57
CA GLY A 138 -16.95 33.36 9.62
C GLY A 138 -17.82 32.90 8.44
N ALA A 139 -19.00 33.52 8.32
CA ALA A 139 -20.09 33.13 7.41
C ALA A 139 -19.85 33.45 5.92
N LEU A 140 -20.42 32.64 5.01
CA LEU A 140 -21.40 33.11 4.01
C LEU A 140 -22.13 31.95 3.30
N THR A 141 -23.36 32.27 2.87
CA THR A 141 -24.40 31.42 2.25
C THR A 141 -24.29 31.37 0.72
N LEU A 142 -24.70 30.28 0.06
CA LEU A 142 -25.55 30.35 -1.15
C LEU A 142 -26.31 29.04 -1.47
N LEU A 143 -27.54 29.22 -1.97
CA LEU A 143 -28.59 28.25 -2.30
C LEU A 143 -28.38 27.55 -3.65
N GLY A 144 -28.96 26.35 -3.81
CA GLY A 144 -29.23 25.75 -5.12
C GLY A 144 -29.96 24.40 -5.06
N ARG A 145 -31.27 24.41 -5.27
CA ARG A 145 -32.19 23.24 -5.38
C ARG A 145 -32.32 22.78 -6.84
N SER A 146 -32.28 21.47 -7.09
CA SER A 146 -33.04 20.73 -8.11
C SER A 146 -32.68 19.23 -7.96
N GLY A 147 -33.56 18.23 -7.85
CA GLY A 147 -34.92 18.06 -8.36
C GLY A 147 -34.88 17.27 -9.67
N GLY A 148 -35.03 15.93 -9.64
CA GLY A 148 -35.09 15.13 -10.87
C GLY A 148 -35.21 13.61 -10.68
N ALA A 149 -36.33 13.08 -11.16
CA ALA A 149 -36.88 11.71 -11.17
C ALA A 149 -35.93 10.50 -11.29
N ARG A 150 -36.26 9.43 -10.56
CA ARG A 150 -35.75 8.06 -10.75
C ARG A 150 -36.72 7.25 -11.62
N THR A 151 -36.26 6.72 -12.74
CA THR A 151 -36.90 5.61 -13.45
C THR A 151 -36.22 4.30 -13.05
N ALA A 152 -37.04 3.27 -12.81
CA ALA A 152 -36.59 1.93 -12.47
C ALA A 152 -35.98 1.25 -13.71
N SER A 153 -34.79 0.66 -13.55
CA SER A 153 -34.15 -0.19 -14.55
C SER A 153 -33.78 -1.54 -13.93
N ALA A 154 -33.96 -2.57 -14.73
CA ALA A 154 -34.05 -3.98 -14.37
C ALA A 154 -32.81 -4.55 -13.64
N ALA A 155 -33.07 -5.46 -12.72
CA ALA A 155 -32.06 -6.19 -11.96
C ALA A 155 -31.23 -7.12 -12.87
N PRO A 156 -29.88 -7.06 -12.82
CA PRO A 156 -29.04 -8.06 -13.45
C PRO A 156 -29.00 -9.35 -12.61
N ALA A 157 -28.87 -10.48 -13.32
CA ALA A 157 -28.74 -11.82 -12.75
C ALA A 157 -27.52 -11.96 -11.82
N PRO A 158 -27.58 -12.83 -10.79
CA PRO A 158 -26.49 -13.01 -9.84
C PRO A 158 -25.27 -13.61 -10.52
N LEU A 159 -24.13 -12.92 -10.39
CA LEU A 159 -22.81 -13.46 -10.73
C LEU A 159 -22.41 -14.48 -9.66
N GLU A 160 -22.07 -15.69 -10.10
CA GLU A 160 -21.39 -16.68 -9.27
C GLU A 160 -20.04 -16.12 -8.81
N ILE A 161 -19.96 -15.81 -7.51
CA ILE A 161 -18.75 -15.36 -6.84
C ILE A 161 -17.90 -16.62 -6.62
N SER A 162 -16.72 -16.69 -7.24
CA SER A 162 -15.73 -17.72 -6.93
C SER A 162 -15.44 -17.72 -5.42
N PRO A 163 -15.26 -18.90 -4.79
CA PRO A 163 -15.13 -19.00 -3.35
C PRO A 163 -13.95 -18.14 -2.86
N PRO A 164 -14.09 -17.42 -1.73
CA PRO A 164 -13.00 -16.65 -1.17
C PRO A 164 -11.81 -17.58 -0.89
N MET A 165 -10.61 -17.14 -1.25
CA MET A 165 -9.38 -17.78 -0.79
C MET A 165 -9.46 -17.96 0.72
N ALA A 166 -9.22 -19.18 1.18
CA ALA A 166 -9.36 -19.56 2.58
C ALA A 166 -8.57 -18.57 3.45
N SER A 167 -9.29 -17.74 4.20
CA SER A 167 -8.75 -16.95 5.30
C SER A 167 -8.06 -17.92 6.24
N ILE A 168 -6.73 -17.97 6.20
CA ILE A 168 -5.94 -18.76 7.14
C ILE A 168 -6.15 -18.11 8.50
N ALA A 169 -7.09 -18.67 9.28
CA ALA A 169 -7.36 -18.20 10.62
C ALA A 169 -6.06 -18.27 11.45
N PRO A 170 -5.79 -17.26 12.30
CA PRO A 170 -4.64 -17.31 13.18
C PRO A 170 -4.72 -18.57 14.06
N PRO A 171 -3.62 -19.29 14.25
CA PRO A 171 -3.63 -20.59 14.92
C PRO A 171 -3.92 -20.46 16.42
N GLY A 172 -4.44 -21.56 16.99
CA GLY A 172 -4.77 -21.68 18.41
C GLY A 172 -3.53 -21.71 19.34
N PRO A 173 -3.71 -21.49 20.64
CA PRO A 173 -2.62 -21.33 21.62
C PRO A 173 -1.76 -22.58 21.87
N GLU A 174 -2.19 -23.76 21.44
CA GLU A 174 -1.56 -25.05 21.77
C GLU A 174 -0.29 -25.34 20.95
N ALA A 175 -0.23 -24.85 19.71
CA ALA A 175 0.96 -24.96 18.87
C ALA A 175 2.09 -23.99 19.27
N ALA A 176 1.81 -23.01 20.13
CA ALA A 176 2.78 -22.03 20.62
C ALA A 176 3.81 -22.64 21.61
N ALA A 177 3.57 -23.84 22.13
CA ALA A 177 4.39 -24.46 23.17
C ALA A 177 5.68 -25.13 22.68
N ALA A 178 5.86 -25.34 21.36
CA ALA A 178 7.01 -26.06 20.81
C ALA A 178 8.16 -25.17 20.31
N GLU A 179 8.02 -23.84 20.37
CA GLU A 179 9.02 -22.93 19.83
C GLU A 179 10.12 -22.63 20.85
N ASN A 180 11.39 -22.86 20.47
CA ASN A 180 12.53 -22.54 21.33
C ASN A 180 12.62 -20.99 21.48
N PRO A 181 12.40 -20.44 22.70
CA PRO A 181 12.35 -19.00 22.90
C PRO A 181 13.69 -18.32 22.54
N GLU A 182 14.81 -19.03 22.70
CA GLU A 182 16.13 -18.52 22.34
C GLU A 182 16.27 -18.32 20.83
N ARG A 183 15.70 -19.22 20.01
CA ARG A 183 15.77 -19.10 18.55
C ARG A 183 14.93 -17.95 18.05
N LEU A 184 13.72 -17.75 18.59
CA LEU A 184 12.89 -16.59 18.25
C LEU A 184 13.62 -15.30 18.61
N PHE A 185 14.17 -15.23 19.83
CA PHE A 185 14.96 -14.09 20.28
C PHE A 185 16.16 -13.82 19.37
N GLN A 186 16.94 -14.85 19.03
CA GLN A 186 18.11 -14.73 18.14
C GLN A 186 17.72 -14.26 16.74
N SER A 187 16.60 -14.72 16.19
CA SER A 187 16.13 -14.29 14.87
C SER A 187 15.74 -12.81 14.87
N VAL A 188 15.07 -12.32 15.92
CA VAL A 188 14.74 -10.90 16.07
C VAL A 188 16.00 -10.06 16.26
N ALA A 189 16.89 -10.46 17.16
CA ALA A 189 18.17 -9.77 17.35
C ALA A 189 19.01 -9.76 16.07
N THR A 190 18.95 -10.82 15.26
CA THR A 190 19.68 -10.89 13.98
C THR A 190 19.18 -9.84 13.00
N LEU A 191 17.88 -9.57 12.96
CA LEU A 191 17.30 -8.54 12.11
C LEU A 191 17.79 -7.14 12.52
N LEU A 192 17.66 -6.82 13.81
CA LEU A 192 17.97 -5.48 14.35
C LEU A 192 19.46 -5.13 14.19
N VAL A 193 20.36 -6.12 14.35
CA VAL A 193 21.81 -5.87 14.19
C VAL A 193 22.25 -6.02 12.72
N LEU A 194 21.38 -6.06 11.71
CA LEU A 194 21.81 -6.29 10.33
C LEU A 194 22.77 -5.19 9.83
N ASP A 195 22.50 -3.94 10.19
CA ASP A 195 23.31 -2.77 9.84
C ASP A 195 24.63 -2.68 10.62
N GLY A 196 24.81 -3.51 11.65
CA GLY A 196 26.01 -3.55 12.50
C GLY A 196 25.91 -2.70 13.77
N HIS A 197 24.80 -2.00 13.97
CA HIS A 197 24.53 -1.21 15.17
C HIS A 197 23.27 -1.72 15.86
N LEU A 198 23.04 -1.24 17.08
CA LEU A 198 21.83 -1.56 17.83
C LEU A 198 21.52 -0.35 18.70
N ALA A 199 20.52 0.42 18.28
CA ALA A 199 20.03 1.62 18.93
C ALA A 199 19.46 1.30 20.33
N GLN A 200 19.31 2.32 21.18
CA GLN A 200 18.81 2.11 22.54
C GLN A 200 17.35 1.61 22.54
N SER A 201 16.51 2.12 21.65
CA SER A 201 15.12 1.67 21.44
C SER A 201 15.04 0.18 21.10
N GLU A 202 15.92 -0.30 20.24
CA GLU A 202 16.01 -1.70 19.83
C GLU A 202 16.52 -2.59 20.99
N ARG A 203 17.48 -2.12 21.78
CA ARG A 203 17.92 -2.80 23.01
C ARG A 203 16.78 -2.92 24.01
N ASP A 204 16.01 -1.86 24.20
CA ASP A 204 14.87 -1.85 25.10
C ASP A 204 13.79 -2.83 24.60
N HIS A 205 13.55 -2.86 23.28
CA HIS A 205 12.67 -3.83 22.63
C HIS A 205 13.13 -5.27 22.88
N LEU A 206 14.41 -5.59 22.64
CA LEU A 206 14.96 -6.91 22.94
C LEU A 206 14.85 -7.25 24.43
N GLY A 207 15.05 -6.29 25.33
CA GLY A 207 14.84 -6.48 26.77
C GLY A 207 13.41 -6.89 27.11
N VAL A 208 12.41 -6.24 26.50
CA VAL A 208 10.99 -6.60 26.66
C VAL A 208 10.70 -7.98 26.06
N LEU A 209 11.19 -8.25 24.86
CA LEU A 209 11.03 -9.53 24.18
C LEU A 209 11.62 -10.67 25.01
N GLY A 210 12.85 -10.51 25.51
CA GLY A 210 13.53 -11.49 26.35
C GLY A 210 12.72 -11.84 27.60
N ARG A 211 12.19 -10.83 28.31
CA ARG A 211 11.31 -11.06 29.48
C ARG A 211 10.03 -11.80 29.11
N ARG A 212 9.38 -11.43 28.01
CA ARG A 212 8.15 -12.10 27.51
C ARG A 212 8.40 -13.56 27.14
N LEU A 213 9.60 -13.88 26.68
CA LEU A 213 10.05 -15.23 26.33
C LEU A 213 10.60 -16.02 27.53
N GLY A 214 10.57 -15.46 28.74
CA GLY A 214 11.10 -16.12 29.94
C GLY A 214 12.63 -16.21 29.99
N LEU A 215 13.34 -15.37 29.23
CA LEU A 215 14.80 -15.28 29.27
C LEU A 215 15.22 -14.32 30.39
N SER A 216 16.26 -14.71 31.15
CA SER A 216 16.92 -13.77 32.06
C SER A 216 17.66 -12.69 31.28
N ALA A 217 17.84 -11.51 31.87
CA ALA A 217 18.56 -10.40 31.25
C ALA A 217 19.96 -10.83 30.76
N SER A 218 20.74 -11.49 31.63
CA SER A 218 22.09 -11.98 31.27
C SER A 218 22.08 -12.99 30.11
N LYS A 219 21.02 -13.80 29.97
CA LYS A 219 20.88 -14.75 28.86
C LYS A 219 20.53 -14.02 27.57
N ALA A 220 19.60 -13.07 27.62
CA ALA A 220 19.24 -12.24 26.48
C ALA A 220 20.47 -11.46 25.98
N ASP A 221 21.22 -10.80 26.88
CA ASP A 221 22.44 -10.07 26.53
C ASP A 221 23.48 -10.96 25.86
N ARG A 222 23.72 -12.17 26.41
CA ARG A 222 24.64 -13.13 25.82
C ARG A 222 24.22 -13.57 24.41
N LEU A 223 22.92 -13.81 24.18
CA LEU A 223 22.40 -14.16 22.87
C LEU A 223 22.57 -13.00 21.88
N THR A 224 22.31 -11.76 22.31
CA THR A 224 22.55 -10.56 21.49
C THR A 224 24.02 -10.43 21.11
N GLN A 225 24.95 -10.62 22.04
CA GLN A 225 26.39 -10.58 21.76
C GLN A 225 26.83 -11.69 20.79
N GLN A 226 26.26 -12.89 20.90
CA GLN A 226 26.52 -13.98 19.95
C GLN A 226 26.06 -13.63 18.54
N VAL A 227 24.91 -12.97 18.41
CA VAL A 227 24.39 -12.50 17.12
C VAL A 227 25.28 -11.42 16.51
N ILE A 228 25.74 -10.46 17.32
CA ILE A 228 26.65 -9.39 16.89
C ILE A 228 27.98 -9.98 16.38
N ALA A 229 28.54 -10.95 17.10
CA ALA A 229 29.82 -11.58 16.76
C ALA A 229 29.72 -12.65 15.65
N GLY A 230 28.52 -13.18 15.40
CA GLY A 230 28.29 -14.33 14.54
C GLY A 230 27.90 -14.00 13.11
N LYS A 231 27.67 -15.06 12.32
CA LYS A 231 27.09 -14.93 10.97
C LYS A 231 25.60 -14.61 11.11
N LYS A 232 25.20 -13.44 10.61
CA LYS A 232 23.82 -12.94 10.63
C LYS A 232 22.98 -13.72 9.60
N SER A 233 22.13 -14.62 10.07
CA SER A 233 21.18 -15.35 9.23
C SER A 233 19.91 -15.65 10.01
N ILE A 234 18.78 -15.11 9.56
CA ILE A 234 17.46 -15.38 10.17
C ILE A 234 17.06 -16.82 9.84
N GLN A 235 16.86 -17.64 10.88
CA GLN A 235 16.40 -19.01 10.73
C GLN A 235 14.88 -19.06 10.91
N LEU A 236 14.18 -19.56 9.90
CA LEU A 236 12.74 -19.79 9.99
C LEU A 236 12.46 -21.08 10.77
N PRO A 237 11.50 -21.08 11.70
CA PRO A 237 11.10 -22.29 12.40
C PRO A 237 10.43 -23.28 11.44
N GLY A 238 10.44 -24.57 11.82
CA GLY A 238 9.83 -25.64 11.01
C GLY A 238 8.31 -25.45 10.85
N PRO A 239 7.54 -25.39 11.94
CA PRO A 239 6.09 -25.25 11.91
C PRO A 239 5.64 -23.94 11.23
N PRO A 240 4.69 -23.98 10.28
CA PRO A 240 4.21 -22.77 9.58
C PRO A 240 3.75 -21.65 10.51
N GLU A 241 3.06 -22.01 11.58
CA GLU A 241 2.50 -21.10 12.59
C GLU A 241 3.59 -20.33 13.34
N ALA A 242 4.65 -21.02 13.72
CA ALA A 242 5.82 -20.41 14.35
C ALA A 242 6.49 -19.41 13.38
N ARG A 243 6.49 -19.69 12.06
CA ARG A 243 7.10 -18.77 11.08
C ARG A 243 6.32 -17.46 11.01
N TRP A 244 4.99 -17.55 11.04
CA TRP A 244 4.11 -16.38 11.08
C TRP A 244 4.30 -15.57 12.34
N ARG A 245 4.39 -16.24 13.50
CA ARG A 245 4.66 -15.56 14.77
C ARG A 245 6.01 -14.85 14.75
N LEU A 246 7.07 -15.54 14.33
CA LEU A 246 8.39 -14.93 14.17
C LEU A 246 8.32 -13.71 13.25
N PHE A 247 7.61 -13.81 12.13
CA PHE A 247 7.48 -12.70 11.19
C PHE A 247 6.78 -11.48 11.80
N GLU A 248 5.69 -11.66 12.56
CA GLU A 248 5.04 -10.55 13.27
C GLU A 248 5.96 -9.89 14.30
N GLU A 249 6.79 -10.68 14.99
CA GLU A 249 7.78 -10.16 15.93
C GLU A 249 8.89 -9.39 15.20
N LEU A 250 9.36 -9.89 14.05
CA LEU A 250 10.33 -9.21 13.19
C LEU A 250 9.79 -7.86 12.69
N VAL A 251 8.54 -7.82 12.22
CA VAL A 251 7.88 -6.58 11.77
C VAL A 251 7.72 -5.59 12.92
N THR A 252 7.34 -6.06 14.11
CA THR A 252 7.16 -5.20 15.29
C THR A 252 8.49 -4.66 15.80
N ALA A 253 9.54 -5.48 15.76
CA ALA A 253 10.89 -5.09 16.17
C ALA A 253 11.48 -4.04 15.22
N ALA A 254 11.41 -4.28 13.91
CA ALA A 254 11.92 -3.33 12.92
C ALA A 254 11.21 -1.97 12.96
N ALA A 255 9.93 -1.94 13.34
CA ALA A 255 9.17 -0.69 13.46
C ALA A 255 9.31 -0.02 14.84
N ALA A 256 10.09 -0.56 15.77
CA ALA A 256 10.04 -0.20 17.19
C ALA A 256 10.47 1.24 17.48
N ASP A 257 11.35 1.80 16.65
CA ASP A 257 11.82 3.19 16.76
C ASP A 257 11.00 4.18 15.90
N GLY A 258 10.01 3.69 15.15
CA GLY A 258 9.17 4.48 14.27
C GLY A 258 9.72 4.66 12.85
N GLU A 259 10.90 4.14 12.58
CA GLU A 259 11.49 4.04 11.24
C GLU A 259 11.76 2.56 10.93
N ILE A 260 12.08 2.23 9.67
CA ILE A 260 12.50 0.87 9.31
C ILE A 260 13.69 1.02 8.39
N HIS A 261 14.84 0.49 8.79
CA HIS A 261 16.06 0.66 8.02
C HIS A 261 16.00 -0.15 6.70
N PRO A 262 16.59 0.33 5.59
CA PRO A 262 16.57 -0.39 4.32
C PRO A 262 17.03 -1.84 4.36
N THR A 263 18.07 -2.10 5.13
CA THR A 263 18.61 -3.46 5.28
C THR A 263 17.61 -4.39 6.00
N GLU A 264 16.88 -3.87 6.99
CA GLU A 264 15.83 -4.62 7.69
C GLU A 264 14.64 -4.89 6.78
N LEU A 265 14.19 -3.88 6.03
CA LEU A 265 13.09 -4.02 5.08
C LEU A 265 13.40 -5.07 4.01
N LYS A 266 14.63 -5.06 3.47
CA LYS A 266 15.08 -6.09 2.53
C LYS A 266 15.07 -7.48 3.15
N ALA A 267 15.50 -7.62 4.41
CA ALA A 267 15.48 -8.89 5.13
C ALA A 267 14.05 -9.36 5.43
N LEU A 268 13.16 -8.46 5.84
CA LEU A 268 11.73 -8.72 6.03
C LEU A 268 11.07 -9.16 4.72
N GLY A 269 11.41 -8.53 3.59
CA GLY A 269 10.97 -8.94 2.26
C GLY A 269 11.41 -10.37 1.90
N ALA A 270 12.66 -10.72 2.18
CA ALA A 270 13.16 -12.08 1.96
C ALA A 270 12.49 -13.11 2.86
N VAL A 271 12.17 -12.75 4.11
CA VAL A 271 11.41 -13.62 5.04
C VAL A 271 9.96 -13.76 4.58
N ALA A 272 9.31 -12.66 4.19
CA ALA A 272 7.95 -12.61 3.67
C ALA A 272 7.80 -13.49 2.41
N GLY A 273 8.74 -13.42 1.47
CA GLY A 273 8.73 -14.27 0.27
C GLY A 273 8.81 -15.76 0.61
N LYS A 274 9.58 -16.16 1.64
CA LYS A 274 9.62 -17.55 2.12
C LYS A 274 8.32 -18.00 2.82
N LEU A 275 7.49 -17.06 3.23
CA LEU A 275 6.17 -17.29 3.80
C LEU A 275 5.06 -17.28 2.76
N GLY A 276 5.37 -16.96 1.49
CA GLY A 276 4.38 -16.79 0.44
C GLY A 276 3.56 -15.51 0.59
N LEU A 277 4.09 -14.50 1.30
CA LEU A 277 3.49 -13.18 1.36
C LEU A 277 3.81 -12.38 0.10
N GLU A 278 2.79 -11.73 -0.43
CA GLU A 278 2.95 -10.75 -1.49
C GLU A 278 3.51 -9.43 -0.94
N PRO A 279 4.23 -8.62 -1.74
CA PRO A 279 4.83 -7.37 -1.28
C PRO A 279 3.84 -6.38 -0.64
N HIS A 280 2.60 -6.32 -1.16
CA HIS A 280 1.56 -5.43 -0.64
C HIS A 280 1.05 -5.86 0.75
N GLU A 281 1.09 -7.15 1.07
CA GLU A 281 0.71 -7.67 2.38
C GLU A 281 1.78 -7.33 3.43
N LEU A 282 3.06 -7.48 3.09
CA LEU A 282 4.17 -7.00 3.92
C LEU A 282 4.01 -5.49 4.20
N GLN A 283 3.75 -4.69 3.18
CA GLN A 283 3.55 -3.25 3.33
C GLN A 283 2.39 -2.91 4.28
N SER A 284 1.27 -3.62 4.11
CA SER A 284 0.08 -3.44 4.97
C SER A 284 0.41 -3.71 6.44
N ARG A 285 1.21 -4.74 6.72
CA ARG A 285 1.64 -5.10 8.08
C ARG A 285 2.64 -4.11 8.67
N LEU A 286 3.64 -3.66 7.89
CA LEU A 286 4.59 -2.63 8.32
C LEU A 286 3.86 -1.31 8.64
N THR A 287 2.95 -0.90 7.77
CA THR A 287 2.12 0.30 7.98
C THR A 287 1.28 0.18 9.25
N ALA A 288 0.66 -0.99 9.48
CA ALA A 288 -0.10 -1.24 10.70
C ALA A 288 0.80 -1.23 11.95
N ALA A 289 2.01 -1.77 11.88
CA ALA A 289 2.97 -1.78 12.99
C ALA A 289 3.44 -0.36 13.35
N LEU A 290 3.86 0.43 12.37
CA LEU A 290 4.23 1.84 12.55
C LEU A 290 3.06 2.65 13.13
N GLY A 291 1.85 2.45 12.62
CA GLY A 291 0.64 3.10 13.14
C GLY A 291 0.36 2.80 14.61
N ARG A 292 0.69 1.59 15.11
CA ARG A 292 0.58 1.25 16.54
C ARG A 292 1.60 2.01 17.39
N ILE A 293 2.83 2.18 16.90
CA ILE A 293 3.90 2.89 17.61
C ILE A 293 3.56 4.39 17.73
N VAL A 294 3.12 5.02 16.64
CA VAL A 294 2.70 6.43 16.65
C VAL A 294 1.57 6.69 17.67
N ARG A 295 0.56 5.81 17.71
CA ARG A 295 -0.54 5.92 18.70
C ARG A 295 -0.07 5.73 20.14
N ARG A 296 0.94 4.88 20.37
CA ARG A 296 1.49 4.64 21.71
C ARG A 296 2.32 5.82 22.22
N ASN A 297 2.96 6.56 21.32
CA ASN A 297 3.81 7.71 21.64
C ASN A 297 3.06 9.05 21.62
N SER A 298 1.77 9.05 21.27
CA SER A 298 0.93 10.26 21.32
C SER A 298 0.55 10.56 22.78
N PRO A 299 0.82 11.78 23.29
CA PRO A 299 0.53 12.17 24.67
C PRO A 299 -0.96 12.31 24.99
#